data_AF-A0A938UB30-F1
#
_entry.id   AF-A0A938UB30-F1
#
_cell.length_a   1.000
_cell.length_b   1.000
_cell.length_c   1.000
_cell.angle_alpha   90.00
_cell.angle_beta   90.00
_cell.angle_gamma   90.00
#
_symmetry.space_group_name_H-M   'P 1'
#
loop_
_entity.id
_entity.type
_entity.pdbx_description
1 polymer ?
#
loop_
_entity_poly.entity_id
_entity_poly.type
_entity_poly.pdbx_seq_one_letter_code
_entity_poly.pdbx_strand_id
1 'polypeptide(L)'
;MEKKAARNFFIWGTALCTAVFIWLTIDTHTTIPKRTNTDKLTDEVVAGKRVWHKYNCNGCHTILGIGVYYSPDVTKVYSKRGEIWLKEYLKNPESPDPKRRKMPNQNLSSDEITKVITFLQWVSEIDTNDWPPRPITVAKVTGVPLEETAMILKGKTVYTQNRCDLCHRIGGQGGVIGPDLSKV
;
A
#
# COMPACT_ATOMS: atom_id res chain seq x y z
N MET A 1 -11.32 50.51 -4.43
CA MET A 1 -10.07 50.04 -5.08
C MET A 1 -10.07 50.49 -6.52
N GLU A 2 -8.99 51.12 -6.99
CA GLU A 2 -8.86 51.55 -8.39
C GLU A 2 -8.78 50.31 -9.32
N LYS A 3 -9.54 50.29 -10.43
CA LYS A 3 -9.57 49.15 -11.38
C LYS A 3 -8.18 48.76 -11.88
N LYS A 4 -7.27 49.73 -11.98
CA LYS A 4 -5.86 49.53 -12.36
C LYS A 4 -5.06 48.78 -11.29
N ALA A 5 -5.26 49.11 -10.01
CA ALA A 5 -4.59 48.43 -8.90
C ALA A 5 -5.03 46.96 -8.81
N ALA A 6 -6.33 46.68 -8.93
CA ALA A 6 -6.85 45.30 -8.94
C ALA A 6 -6.32 44.49 -10.13
N ARG A 7 -6.29 45.07 -11.34
CA ARG A 7 -5.72 44.43 -12.53
C ARG A 7 -4.23 44.12 -12.36
N ASN A 8 -3.45 45.08 -11.85
CA ASN A 8 -2.03 44.89 -11.66
C ASN A 8 -1.74 43.84 -10.58
N PHE A 9 -2.51 43.83 -9.49
CA PHE A 9 -2.42 42.79 -8.46
C PHE A 9 -2.68 41.40 -9.04
N PHE A 10 -3.73 41.24 -9.86
CA PHE A 10 -4.01 39.98 -10.53
C PHE A 10 -2.85 39.55 -11.45
N ILE A 11 -2.39 40.43 -12.34
CA ILE A 11 -1.32 40.09 -13.31
C ILE A 11 -0.02 39.72 -12.59
N TRP A 12 0.44 40.56 -11.65
CA TRP A 12 1.70 40.31 -10.94
C TRP A 12 1.59 39.14 -9.96
N GLY A 13 0.45 38.99 -9.29
CA GLY A 13 0.17 37.85 -8.43
C GLY A 13 0.20 36.54 -9.21
N THR A 14 -0.48 36.48 -10.36
CA THR A 14 -0.42 35.31 -11.25
C THR A 14 1.00 35.06 -11.75
N ALA A 15 1.71 36.08 -12.24
CA ALA A 15 3.08 35.92 -12.72
C ALA A 15 4.02 35.36 -11.64
N LEU A 16 3.93 35.90 -10.41
CA LEU A 16 4.72 35.42 -9.27
C LEU A 16 4.35 33.98 -8.90
N CYS A 17 3.06 33.66 -8.75
CA CYS A 17 2.60 32.30 -8.42
C CYS A 17 3.02 31.30 -9.51
N THR A 18 2.94 31.66 -10.78
CA THR A 18 3.42 30.83 -11.89
C THR A 18 4.93 30.61 -11.82
N ALA A 19 5.72 31.65 -11.55
CA ALA A 19 7.17 31.52 -11.40
C ALA A 19 7.54 30.59 -10.23
N VAL A 20 6.87 30.75 -9.08
CA VAL A 20 7.05 29.87 -7.91
C VAL A 20 6.64 28.43 -8.23
N PHE A 21 5.52 28.23 -8.93
CA PHE A 21 5.07 26.90 -9.33
C PHE A 21 6.06 26.20 -10.27
N ILE A 22 6.62 26.92 -11.25
CA ILE A 22 7.67 26.38 -12.13
C ILE A 22 8.90 25.99 -11.32
N TRP A 23 9.34 26.86 -10.40
CA TRP A 23 10.48 26.56 -9.53
C TRP A 23 10.25 25.29 -8.68
N LEU A 24 9.10 25.19 -8.01
CA LEU A 24 8.73 23.99 -7.22
C LEU A 24 8.60 22.73 -8.09
N THR A 25 8.15 22.89 -9.33
CA THR A 25 8.07 21.78 -10.29
C THR A 25 9.47 21.27 -10.65
N ILE A 26 10.40 22.18 -10.96
CA ILE A 26 11.81 21.82 -11.22
C ILE A 26 12.41 21.12 -10.00
N ASP A 27 12.26 21.70 -8.81
CA ASP A 27 12.74 21.10 -7.55
C ASP A 27 12.17 19.69 -7.36
N THR A 28 10.86 19.52 -7.52
CA THR A 28 10.20 18.21 -7.45
C THR A 28 10.80 17.21 -8.45
N HIS A 29 10.98 17.61 -9.71
CA HIS A 29 11.55 16.73 -10.74
C HIS A 29 13.00 16.32 -10.45
N THR A 30 13.79 17.14 -9.75
CA THR A 30 15.14 16.74 -9.34
C THR A 30 15.15 15.72 -8.20
N THR A 31 14.11 15.67 -7.38
CA THR A 31 14.01 14.72 -6.25
C THR A 31 13.36 13.38 -6.63
N ILE A 32 12.49 13.36 -7.64
CA ILE A 32 11.76 12.15 -8.09
C ILE A 32 12.67 10.94 -8.32
N PRO A 33 13.84 11.05 -9.01
CA PRO A 33 14.67 9.88 -9.29
C PRO A 33 15.09 9.11 -8.03
N LYS A 34 15.47 9.85 -6.98
CA LYS A 34 15.85 9.29 -5.69
C LYS A 34 14.65 8.72 -4.94
N ARG A 35 13.53 9.45 -4.91
CA ARG A 35 12.32 9.02 -4.16
C ARG A 35 11.64 7.79 -4.74
N THR A 36 11.79 7.57 -6.04
CA THR A 36 11.14 6.47 -6.76
C THR A 36 12.07 5.29 -7.05
N ASN A 37 13.36 5.40 -6.72
CA ASN A 37 14.39 4.43 -7.13
C ASN A 37 14.37 4.22 -8.66
N THR A 38 14.52 5.32 -9.42
CA THR A 38 14.46 5.27 -10.89
C THR A 38 15.57 4.41 -11.50
N ASP A 39 16.68 4.20 -10.79
CA ASP A 39 17.71 3.22 -11.13
C ASP A 39 17.18 1.78 -11.23
N LYS A 40 16.08 1.47 -10.54
CA LYS A 40 15.38 0.18 -10.59
C LYS A 40 14.17 0.17 -11.54
N LEU A 41 13.91 1.24 -12.28
CA LEU A 41 12.80 1.34 -13.23
C LEU A 41 13.19 0.62 -14.55
N THR A 42 13.13 -0.71 -14.54
CA THR A 42 13.47 -1.52 -15.72
C THR A 42 12.36 -1.52 -16.78
N ASP A 43 12.67 -2.03 -17.98
CA ASP A 43 11.69 -2.19 -19.06
C ASP A 43 10.52 -3.10 -18.66
N GLU A 44 10.76 -4.09 -17.79
CA GLU A 44 9.73 -4.96 -17.22
C GLU A 44 8.79 -4.19 -16.29
N VAL A 45 9.31 -3.26 -15.47
CA VAL A 45 8.47 -2.38 -14.64
C VAL A 45 7.58 -1.50 -15.53
N VAL A 46 8.16 -0.92 -16.58
CA VAL A 46 7.41 -0.11 -17.55
C VAL A 46 6.37 -0.95 -18.30
N ALA A 47 6.70 -2.18 -18.68
CA ALA A 47 5.77 -3.12 -19.30
C ALA A 47 4.63 -3.49 -18.33
N GLY A 48 4.93 -3.71 -17.04
CA GLY A 48 3.94 -3.95 -16.00
C GLY A 48 2.97 -2.77 -15.82
N LYS A 49 3.47 -1.53 -15.88
CA LYS A 49 2.62 -0.33 -15.89
C LYS A 49 1.70 -0.29 -17.11
N ARG A 50 2.17 -0.75 -18.28
CA ARG A 50 1.32 -0.88 -19.48
C ARG A 50 0.23 -1.92 -19.28
N VAL A 51 0.51 -3.06 -18.64
CA VAL A 51 -0.51 -4.05 -18.25
C VAL A 51 -1.54 -3.42 -17.31
N TRP A 52 -1.08 -2.72 -16.25
CA TRP A 52 -1.94 -2.00 -15.31
C TRP A 52 -2.94 -1.05 -16.01
N HIS A 53 -2.47 -0.31 -17.01
CA HIS A 53 -3.33 0.57 -17.82
C HIS A 53 -4.22 -0.20 -18.82
N LYS A 54 -3.68 -1.22 -19.49
CA LYS A 54 -4.40 -2.03 -20.50
C LYS A 54 -5.70 -2.62 -19.95
N TYR A 55 -5.66 -3.09 -18.70
CA TYR A 55 -6.80 -3.70 -18.02
C TYR A 55 -7.55 -2.74 -17.09
N ASN A 56 -7.28 -1.43 -17.20
CA ASN A 56 -7.93 -0.38 -16.43
C ASN A 56 -8.00 -0.68 -14.92
N CYS A 57 -6.90 -1.14 -14.31
CA CYS A 57 -6.89 -1.52 -12.90
C CYS A 57 -7.25 -0.34 -11.98
N ASN A 58 -6.90 0.89 -12.37
CA ASN A 58 -7.33 2.14 -11.70
C ASN A 58 -8.85 2.35 -11.70
N GLY A 59 -9.60 1.69 -12.59
CA GLY A 59 -11.06 1.74 -12.65
C GLY A 59 -11.74 1.10 -11.44
N CYS A 60 -11.01 0.26 -10.69
CA CYS A 60 -11.50 -0.33 -9.44
C CYS A 60 -10.60 -0.05 -8.24
N HIS A 61 -9.28 -0.01 -8.44
CA HIS A 61 -8.29 0.16 -7.38
C HIS A 61 -7.75 1.59 -7.35
N THR A 62 -7.18 1.96 -6.20
CA THR A 62 -6.22 3.05 -6.13
C THR A 62 -4.79 2.52 -6.15
N ILE A 63 -3.89 3.34 -6.69
CA ILE A 63 -2.44 3.19 -6.58
C ILE A 63 -1.85 4.55 -6.24
N LEU A 64 -0.97 4.59 -5.24
CA LEU A 64 -0.53 5.81 -4.57
C LEU A 64 -1.72 6.66 -4.09
N GLY A 65 -2.84 6.01 -3.71
CA GLY A 65 -4.08 6.68 -3.28
C GLY A 65 -4.91 7.31 -4.41
N ILE A 66 -4.49 7.16 -5.67
CA ILE A 66 -5.15 7.73 -6.85
C ILE A 66 -5.85 6.62 -7.63
N GLY A 67 -7.13 6.81 -7.95
CA GLY A 67 -7.94 5.85 -8.70
C GLY A 67 -9.39 5.83 -8.21
N VAL A 68 -10.02 4.65 -8.23
CA VAL A 68 -11.40 4.45 -7.78
C VAL A 68 -11.42 3.67 -6.46
N TYR A 69 -12.42 3.93 -5.61
CA TYR A 69 -12.55 3.34 -4.28
C TYR A 69 -13.44 2.08 -4.22
N TYR A 70 -13.66 1.42 -5.38
CA TYR A 70 -14.42 0.17 -5.45
C TYR A 70 -13.62 -1.01 -4.88
N SER A 71 -12.29 -0.95 -4.88
CA SER A 71 -11.41 -1.99 -4.37
C SER A 71 -10.25 -1.38 -3.57
N PRO A 72 -9.55 -2.18 -2.75
CA PRO A 72 -8.49 -1.66 -1.88
C PRO A 72 -7.34 -1.02 -2.67
N ASP A 73 -6.63 -0.10 -2.02
CA ASP A 73 -5.36 0.43 -2.52
C ASP A 73 -4.29 -0.66 -2.63
N VAL A 74 -3.56 -0.66 -3.74
CA VAL A 74 -2.54 -1.68 -4.04
C VAL A 74 -1.11 -1.21 -3.90
N THR A 75 -0.87 0.02 -3.42
CA THR A 75 0.46 0.64 -3.38
C THR A 75 1.50 -0.20 -2.66
N LYS A 76 1.11 -0.82 -1.54
CA LYS A 76 1.97 -1.71 -0.75
C LYS A 76 1.46 -3.15 -0.78
N VAL A 77 0.79 -3.57 -1.86
CA VAL A 77 0.23 -4.93 -1.94
C VAL A 77 1.32 -5.99 -2.04
N TYR A 78 2.41 -5.68 -2.76
CA TYR A 78 3.53 -6.61 -2.92
C TYR A 78 4.18 -6.93 -1.58
N SER A 79 4.51 -5.91 -0.78
CA SER A 79 5.10 -6.12 0.54
C SER A 79 4.16 -6.80 1.54
N LYS A 80 2.83 -6.68 1.37
CA LYS A 80 1.82 -7.31 2.24
C LYS A 80 1.50 -8.76 1.88
N ARG A 81 1.57 -9.13 0.60
CA ARG A 81 1.08 -10.44 0.11
C ARG A 81 2.20 -11.32 -0.46
N GLY A 82 3.25 -10.72 -0.99
CA GLY A 82 4.33 -11.43 -1.66
C GLY A 82 3.98 -11.89 -3.09
N GLU A 83 5.02 -12.25 -3.82
CA GLU A 83 4.94 -12.62 -5.25
C GLU A 83 4.07 -13.85 -5.50
N ILE A 84 4.26 -14.93 -4.73
CA ILE A 84 3.55 -16.21 -4.92
C ILE A 84 2.04 -15.99 -4.79
N TRP A 85 1.61 -15.27 -3.75
CA TRP A 85 0.20 -14.99 -3.54
C TRP A 85 -0.38 -14.17 -4.67
N LEU A 86 0.32 -13.13 -5.13
CA LEU A 86 -0.14 -12.28 -6.23
C LEU A 86 -0.24 -13.06 -7.55
N LYS A 87 0.72 -13.93 -7.85
CA LYS A 87 0.70 -14.78 -9.03
C LYS A 87 -0.52 -15.69 -9.05
N GLU A 88 -0.81 -16.37 -7.95
CA GLU A 88 -1.98 -17.26 -7.87
C GLU A 88 -3.30 -16.47 -7.86
N TYR A 89 -3.36 -15.34 -7.15
CA TYR A 89 -4.57 -14.51 -7.10
C TYR A 89 -4.93 -13.94 -8.48
N LEU A 90 -3.97 -13.45 -9.25
CA LEU A 90 -4.23 -12.85 -10.56
C LEU A 90 -4.65 -13.86 -11.63
N LYS A 91 -4.34 -15.16 -11.47
CA LYS A 91 -4.84 -16.22 -12.37
C LYS A 91 -6.36 -16.41 -12.22
N ASN A 92 -6.88 -16.30 -11.01
CA ASN A 92 -8.31 -16.44 -10.72
C ASN A 92 -8.74 -15.55 -9.54
N PRO A 93 -9.01 -14.24 -9.79
CA PRO A 93 -9.25 -13.28 -8.72
C PRO A 93 -10.71 -13.23 -8.24
N GLU A 94 -11.63 -13.90 -8.95
CA GLU A 94 -13.05 -13.85 -8.64
C GLU A 94 -13.36 -14.57 -7.32
N SER A 95 -14.03 -13.86 -6.41
CA SER A 95 -14.49 -14.44 -5.15
C SER A 95 -15.73 -15.31 -5.37
N PRO A 96 -15.80 -16.53 -4.81
CA PRO A 96 -17.00 -17.37 -4.88
C PRO A 96 -18.15 -16.84 -4.00
N ASP A 97 -17.86 -15.97 -3.04
CA ASP A 97 -18.86 -15.35 -2.17
C ASP A 97 -19.71 -14.32 -2.96
N PRO A 98 -21.02 -14.55 -3.14
CA PRO A 98 -21.89 -13.67 -3.91
C PRO A 98 -22.12 -12.30 -3.25
N LYS A 99 -21.84 -12.16 -1.96
CA LYS A 99 -22.00 -10.89 -1.22
C LYS A 99 -20.77 -10.00 -1.32
N ARG A 100 -19.64 -10.50 -1.82
CA ARG A 100 -18.41 -9.72 -1.96
C ARG A 100 -18.37 -8.96 -3.28
N ARG A 101 -17.70 -7.81 -3.25
CA ARG A 101 -17.26 -7.12 -4.46
C ARG A 101 -16.36 -8.06 -5.26
N LYS A 102 -16.60 -8.14 -6.56
CA LYS A 102 -15.92 -9.08 -7.45
C LYS A 102 -14.81 -8.38 -8.22
N MET A 103 -13.62 -8.96 -8.19
CA MET A 103 -12.58 -8.65 -9.17
C MET A 103 -12.80 -9.57 -10.38
N PRO A 104 -13.13 -9.05 -11.57
CA PRO A 104 -13.37 -9.88 -12.75
C PRO A 104 -12.06 -10.52 -13.22
N ASN A 105 -12.13 -11.76 -13.70
CA ASN A 105 -10.97 -12.39 -14.33
C ASN A 105 -10.64 -11.67 -15.65
N GLN A 106 -9.50 -11.01 -15.69
CA GLN A 106 -9.02 -10.25 -16.85
C GLN A 106 -8.37 -11.15 -17.92
N ASN A 107 -8.23 -12.45 -17.65
CA ASN A 107 -7.56 -13.42 -18.51
C ASN A 107 -6.14 -12.96 -18.90
N LEU A 108 -5.40 -12.47 -17.89
CA LEU A 108 -4.00 -12.08 -18.05
C LEU A 108 -3.15 -13.30 -18.44
N SER A 109 -2.24 -13.12 -19.40
CA SER A 109 -1.21 -14.14 -19.66
C SER A 109 -0.22 -14.26 -18.49
N SER A 110 0.46 -15.40 -18.36
CA SER A 110 1.47 -15.61 -17.32
C SER A 110 2.59 -14.56 -17.33
N ASP A 111 2.94 -14.07 -18.52
CA ASP A 111 3.90 -13.00 -18.73
C ASP A 111 3.36 -11.64 -18.24
N GLU A 112 2.11 -11.30 -18.57
CA GLU A 112 1.46 -10.07 -18.08
C GLU A 112 1.30 -10.07 -16.55
N ILE A 113 0.95 -11.22 -15.95
CA ILE A 113 0.90 -11.39 -14.50
C ILE A 113 2.27 -11.09 -13.88
N THR A 114 3.34 -11.64 -14.46
CA THR A 114 4.69 -11.41 -13.96
C THR A 114 5.06 -9.93 -14.05
N LYS A 115 4.83 -9.31 -15.21
CA LYS A 115 5.12 -7.88 -15.44
C LYS A 115 4.35 -6.96 -14.49
N VAL A 116 3.05 -7.16 -14.30
CA VAL A 116 2.27 -6.31 -13.40
C VAL A 116 2.71 -6.48 -11.94
N ILE A 117 3.14 -7.68 -11.53
CA ILE A 117 3.70 -7.90 -10.20
C ILE A 117 5.04 -7.20 -10.03
N THR A 118 5.93 -7.26 -11.03
CA THR A 118 7.20 -6.51 -11.04
C THR A 118 6.95 -5.01 -10.92
N PHE A 119 5.93 -4.48 -11.60
CA PHE A 119 5.50 -3.09 -11.44
C PHE A 119 5.01 -2.78 -10.02
N LEU A 120 4.15 -3.62 -9.44
CA LEU A 120 3.64 -3.43 -8.07
C LEU A 120 4.73 -3.57 -7.00
N GLN A 121 5.76 -4.37 -7.26
CA GLN A 121 6.95 -4.46 -6.42
C GLN A 121 7.71 -3.13 -6.41
N TRP A 122 8.04 -2.59 -7.59
CA TRP A 122 8.72 -1.30 -7.71
C TRP A 122 7.90 -0.17 -7.05
N VAL A 123 6.58 -0.13 -7.28
CA VAL A 123 5.68 0.84 -6.63
C VAL A 123 5.70 0.70 -5.09
N SER A 124 5.81 -0.52 -4.58
CA SER A 124 5.87 -0.77 -3.13
C SER A 124 7.14 -0.21 -2.49
N GLU A 125 8.18 0.06 -3.26
CA GLU A 125 9.45 0.63 -2.80
C GLU A 125 9.55 2.16 -2.94
N ILE A 126 8.56 2.83 -3.56
CA ILE A 126 8.53 4.30 -3.65
C ILE A 126 8.44 4.90 -2.24
N ASP A 127 9.28 5.91 -1.99
CA ASP A 127 9.20 6.76 -0.79
C ASP A 127 7.98 7.68 -0.88
N THR A 128 6.92 7.21 -0.26
CA THR A 128 5.60 7.83 -0.17
C THR A 128 5.41 8.61 1.14
N ASN A 129 6.48 9.02 1.83
CA ASN A 129 6.42 9.66 3.16
C ASN A 129 5.55 8.85 4.14
N ASP A 130 5.88 7.56 4.30
CA ASP A 130 5.16 6.61 5.17
C ASP A 130 3.68 6.32 4.83
N TRP A 131 3.19 6.76 3.66
CA TRP A 131 1.86 6.39 3.18
C TRP A 131 1.86 5.00 2.51
N PRO A 132 0.81 4.17 2.65
CA PRO A 132 -0.41 4.39 3.42
C PRO A 132 -0.17 4.23 4.92
N PRO A 133 -0.94 4.94 5.76
CA PRO A 133 -0.82 4.85 7.21
C PRO A 133 -0.98 3.40 7.66
N ARG A 134 -0.21 3.03 8.70
CA ARG A 134 -0.35 1.70 9.32
C ARG A 134 -1.76 1.55 9.91
N PRO A 135 -2.39 0.38 9.83
CA PRO A 135 -3.68 0.14 10.47
C PRO A 135 -3.64 0.52 11.95
N ILE A 136 -4.70 1.15 12.45
CA ILE A 136 -4.81 1.67 13.83
C ILE A 136 -4.66 0.56 14.90
N THR A 137 -4.71 -0.72 14.51
CA THR A 137 -4.39 -1.85 15.40
C THR A 137 -2.93 -1.91 15.85
N VAL A 138 -2.05 -1.04 15.32
CA VAL A 138 -0.67 -0.84 15.78
C VAL A 138 -0.52 0.50 16.53
N ALA A 139 -1.61 1.02 17.11
CA ALA A 139 -1.55 2.17 18.01
C ALA A 139 -0.70 1.82 19.24
N LYS A 140 0.45 2.49 19.32
CA LYS A 140 1.39 2.63 20.44
C LYS A 140 0.79 2.24 21.79
N VAL A 141 1.12 1.03 22.28
CA VAL A 141 0.89 0.66 23.68
C VAL A 141 1.75 1.57 24.54
N THR A 142 1.10 2.43 25.31
CA THR A 142 1.72 3.35 26.26
C THR A 142 2.23 2.56 27.46
N GLY A 143 3.55 2.55 27.67
CA GLY A 143 4.14 2.40 29.01
C GLY A 143 4.83 1.07 29.39
N VAL A 144 5.01 0.12 28.47
CA VAL A 144 5.80 -1.10 28.76
C VAL A 144 7.25 -0.90 28.30
N PRO A 145 8.28 -1.26 29.10
CA PRO A 145 9.67 -1.24 28.67
C PRO A 145 9.86 -2.00 27.34
N LEU A 146 10.70 -1.44 26.45
CA LEU A 146 10.91 -1.95 25.08
C LEU A 146 11.34 -3.43 25.05
N GLU A 147 12.10 -3.85 26.07
CA GLU A 147 12.65 -5.21 26.18
C GLU A 147 11.59 -6.24 26.60
N GLU A 148 10.72 -5.86 27.54
CA GLU A 148 9.57 -6.66 27.98
C GLU A 148 8.53 -6.79 26.85
N THR A 149 8.33 -5.71 26.08
CA THR A 149 7.46 -5.72 24.89
C THR A 149 7.97 -6.66 23.80
N ALA A 150 9.29 -6.72 23.58
CA ALA A 150 9.90 -7.62 22.61
C ALA A 150 9.74 -9.10 23.01
N MET A 151 9.90 -9.43 24.30
CA MET A 151 9.66 -10.78 24.80
C MET A 151 8.18 -11.17 24.71
N ILE A 152 7.26 -10.27 25.05
CA ILE A 152 5.81 -10.50 24.95
C ILE A 152 5.42 -10.75 23.48
N LEU A 153 5.94 -9.96 22.54
CA LEU A 153 5.69 -10.15 21.11
C LEU A 153 6.26 -11.48 20.61
N LYS A 154 7.48 -11.84 21.02
CA LYS A 154 8.09 -13.13 20.68
C LYS A 154 7.27 -14.30 21.24
N GLY A 155 6.81 -14.21 22.49
CA GLY A 155 5.92 -15.20 23.11
C GLY A 155 4.61 -15.34 22.36
N LYS A 156 3.98 -14.23 21.96
CA LYS A 156 2.77 -14.22 21.15
C LYS A 156 2.99 -14.83 19.75
N THR A 157 4.15 -14.57 19.13
CA THR A 157 4.53 -15.20 17.86
C THR A 157 4.66 -16.71 18.04
N VAL A 158 5.38 -17.18 19.06
CA VAL A 158 5.52 -18.62 19.33
C VAL A 158 4.15 -19.28 19.59
N TYR A 159 3.28 -18.62 20.37
CA TYR A 159 1.94 -19.09 20.70
C TYR A 159 1.04 -19.27 19.48
N THR A 160 1.09 -18.33 18.54
CA THR A 160 0.27 -18.36 17.31
C THR A 160 0.90 -19.17 16.18
N GLN A 161 2.23 -19.12 16.04
CA GLN A 161 2.97 -19.86 15.02
C GLN A 161 2.88 -21.37 15.24
N ASN A 162 2.96 -21.82 16.50
CA ASN A 162 2.80 -23.24 16.85
C ASN A 162 1.33 -23.64 17.05
N ARG A 163 0.38 -22.76 16.74
CA ARG A 163 -1.06 -23.02 16.83
C ARG A 163 -1.53 -23.45 18.23
N CYS A 164 -0.85 -22.97 19.28
CA CYS A 164 -1.25 -23.22 20.66
C CYS A 164 -2.62 -22.59 20.98
N ASP A 165 -2.97 -21.52 20.26
CA ASP A 165 -4.26 -20.82 20.30
C ASP A 165 -5.46 -21.68 19.87
N LEU A 166 -5.22 -22.81 19.18
CA LEU A 166 -6.29 -23.74 18.83
C LEU A 166 -6.85 -24.50 20.03
N CYS A 167 -6.00 -24.78 21.02
CA CYS A 167 -6.38 -25.57 22.19
C CYS A 167 -6.48 -24.71 23.45
N HIS A 168 -5.53 -23.79 23.65
CA HIS A 168 -5.43 -22.96 24.84
C HIS A 168 -6.02 -21.56 24.60
N ARG A 169 -6.35 -20.88 25.72
CA ARG A 169 -6.73 -19.47 25.71
C ARG A 169 -5.83 -18.65 26.63
N ILE A 170 -5.68 -17.36 26.29
CA ILE A 170 -5.02 -16.34 27.11
C ILE A 170 -5.92 -15.09 27.07
N GLY A 171 -6.21 -14.50 28.24
CA GLY A 171 -7.09 -13.34 28.37
C GLY A 171 -8.50 -13.58 27.82
N GLY A 172 -8.98 -14.83 27.85
CA GLY A 172 -10.28 -15.21 27.30
C GLY A 172 -10.32 -15.42 25.77
N GLN A 173 -9.19 -15.34 25.05
CA GLN A 173 -9.11 -15.57 23.60
C GLN A 173 -8.35 -16.87 23.27
N GLY A 174 -8.93 -17.70 22.40
CA GLY A 174 -8.33 -18.96 21.92
C GLY A 174 -9.27 -20.16 22.05
N GLY A 175 -8.69 -21.35 22.07
CA GLY A 175 -9.37 -22.62 22.21
C GLY A 175 -9.89 -22.89 23.63
N VAL A 176 -10.79 -23.87 23.72
CA VAL A 176 -11.44 -24.28 24.98
C VAL A 176 -11.06 -25.69 25.42
N ILE A 177 -10.15 -26.33 24.69
CA ILE A 177 -9.81 -27.76 24.83
C ILE A 177 -8.73 -27.96 25.90
N GLY A 178 -7.74 -27.08 25.96
CA GLY A 178 -6.67 -27.07 26.96
C GLY A 178 -6.93 -26.08 28.10
N PRO A 179 -6.20 -26.20 29.23
CA PRO A 179 -6.31 -25.26 30.35
C PRO A 179 -5.99 -23.82 29.94
N ASP A 180 -6.61 -22.86 30.63
CA ASP A 180 -6.39 -21.42 30.44
C ASP A 180 -4.99 -21.03 30.90
N LEU A 181 -4.23 -20.39 30.02
CA LEU A 181 -2.84 -20.00 30.28
C LEU A 181 -2.68 -18.54 30.76
N SER A 182 -3.78 -17.87 31.09
CA SER A 182 -3.77 -16.45 31.50
C SER A 182 -3.08 -16.19 32.84
N LYS A 183 -2.83 -17.22 33.66
CA LYS A 183 -2.34 -17.11 35.05
C LYS A 183 -1.24 -18.12 35.40
N VAL A 184 -0.66 -18.77 34.41
CA VAL A 184 0.47 -19.71 34.58
C VAL A 184 1.79 -19.03 34.27
#